data_AF-A0A9C8GLW3-F1
#
_entry.id   AF-A0A9C8GLW3-F1
#
_cell.length_a   1.000
_cell.length_b   1.000
_cell.length_c   1.000
_cell.angle_alpha   90.00
_cell.angle_beta   90.00
_cell.angle_gamma   90.00
#
_symmetry.space_group_name_H-M   'P 1'
#
loop_
_entity.id
_entity.type
_entity.pdbx_description
1 polymer ?
#
loop_
_entity_poly.entity_id
_entity_poly.type
_entity_poly.pdbx_seq_one_letter_code
_entity_poly.pdbx_strand_id
1 'polypeptide(L)'
;MLELSQLSEQVQAMSREIAVRRRQRADLLALARRWLTRYADLGEQLRHPARSSRTAIPTAEPFDHYVSLPAIPECFTVIAADGSQIQPDRHGAALYHLINVGSIVYRHGSGQAPVAYSHPTLGYTDDDLYENGLLVDGNLLDVRRDLAEITRLAELCAESSTDPQIALIDGTLLLWVLEERANTRADEWRRVKVLAYLEQLQRIHET
;
A
#
# COMPACT_ATOMS: atom_id res chain seq x y z
N MET A 1 -8.34 1.69 34.59
CA MET A 1 -9.70 1.83 34.02
C MET A 1 -9.78 3.21 33.41
N LEU A 2 -10.24 3.36 32.16
CA LEU A 2 -10.34 4.66 31.49
C LEU A 2 -11.60 5.40 32.01
N GLU A 3 -11.44 6.58 32.60
CA GLU A 3 -12.55 7.41 33.09
C GLU A 3 -13.06 8.33 31.98
N LEU A 4 -14.10 7.90 31.25
CA LEU A 4 -14.66 8.60 30.08
C LEU A 4 -15.13 10.04 30.37
N SER A 5 -15.52 10.34 31.61
CA SER A 5 -15.92 11.68 32.04
C SER A 5 -14.77 12.69 31.96
N GLN A 6 -13.53 12.27 32.23
CA GLN A 6 -12.34 13.11 32.15
C GLN A 6 -11.94 13.45 30.70
N LEU A 7 -12.46 12.70 29.71
CA LEU A 7 -12.21 12.93 28.30
C LEU A 7 -13.25 13.85 27.64
N SER A 8 -14.34 14.22 28.33
CA SER A 8 -15.46 14.95 27.71
C SER A 8 -15.03 16.27 27.07
N GLU A 9 -14.23 17.07 27.78
CA GLU A 9 -13.69 18.33 27.24
C GLU A 9 -12.73 18.12 26.07
N GLN A 10 -11.89 17.08 26.14
CA GLN A 10 -10.95 16.73 25.07
C GLN A 10 -11.68 16.26 23.81
N VAL A 11 -12.74 15.45 23.96
CA VAL A 11 -13.60 15.00 22.86
C VAL A 11 -14.35 16.17 22.23
N GLN A 12 -14.84 17.11 23.03
CA GLN A 12 -15.49 18.32 22.52
C GLN A 12 -14.50 19.24 21.79
N ALA A 13 -13.29 19.44 22.32
CA ALA A 13 -12.24 20.19 21.66
C ALA A 13 -11.82 19.54 20.33
N MET A 14 -11.61 18.22 20.33
CA MET A 14 -11.33 17.44 19.12
C MET A 14 -12.46 17.57 18.10
N SER A 15 -13.73 17.52 18.52
CA SER A 15 -14.88 17.66 17.63
C SER A 15 -14.92 19.02 16.94
N ARG A 16 -14.62 20.11 17.66
CA ARG A 16 -14.50 21.46 17.09
C ARG A 16 -13.36 21.53 16.07
N GLU A 17 -12.21 20.98 16.40
CA GLU A 17 -11.05 20.92 15.50
C GLU A 17 -11.35 20.12 14.22
N ILE A 18 -12.00 18.95 14.35
CA ILE A 18 -12.45 18.14 13.20
C ILE A 18 -13.42 18.94 12.32
N ALA A 19 -14.34 19.70 12.92
CA ALA A 19 -15.28 20.52 12.16
C ALA A 19 -14.57 21.66 11.38
N VAL A 20 -13.59 22.33 12.01
CA VAL A 20 -12.75 23.34 11.36
C VAL A 20 -11.95 22.73 10.20
N ARG A 21 -11.29 21.59 10.43
CA ARG A 21 -10.53 20.87 9.38
C ARG A 21 -11.42 20.43 8.23
N ARG A 22 -12.65 19.96 8.50
CA ARG A 22 -13.62 19.60 7.46
C ARG A 22 -13.98 20.80 6.59
N ARG A 23 -14.20 21.98 7.18
CA ARG A 23 -14.49 23.22 6.44
C ARG A 23 -13.29 23.63 5.58
N GLN A 24 -12.09 23.68 6.17
CA GLN A 24 -10.86 23.97 5.42
C GLN A 24 -10.65 23.01 4.25
N ARG A 25 -10.89 21.70 4.45
CA ARG A 25 -10.81 20.70 3.39
C ARG A 25 -11.84 20.97 2.28
N ALA A 26 -13.06 21.36 2.62
CA ALA A 26 -14.07 21.72 1.63
C ALA A 26 -13.64 22.96 0.81
N ASP A 27 -13.08 23.98 1.46
CA ASP A 27 -12.58 25.18 0.80
C ASP A 27 -11.40 24.87 -0.15
N LEU A 28 -10.48 24.02 0.30
CA LEU A 28 -9.37 23.52 -0.52
C LEU A 28 -9.85 22.68 -1.70
N LEU A 29 -10.85 21.82 -1.52
CA LEU A 29 -11.44 21.05 -2.62
C LEU A 29 -12.12 21.96 -3.64
N ALA A 30 -12.83 22.99 -3.18
CA ALA A 30 -13.43 23.98 -4.07
C ALA A 30 -12.36 24.76 -4.85
N LEU A 31 -11.25 25.13 -4.20
CA LEU A 31 -10.11 25.76 -4.85
C LEU A 31 -9.46 24.83 -5.88
N ALA A 32 -9.21 23.58 -5.52
CA ALA A 32 -8.62 22.58 -6.41
C ALA A 32 -9.48 22.38 -7.66
N ARG A 33 -10.80 22.21 -7.51
CA ARG A 33 -11.73 22.11 -8.65
C ARG A 33 -11.67 23.34 -9.56
N ARG A 34 -11.65 24.55 -8.99
CA ARG A 34 -11.50 25.79 -9.77
C ARG A 34 -10.18 25.81 -10.55
N TRP A 35 -9.09 25.30 -9.98
CA TRP A 35 -7.80 25.22 -10.67
C TRP A 35 -7.79 24.18 -11.77
N LEU A 36 -8.36 22.99 -11.53
CA LEU A 36 -8.48 21.96 -12.57
C LEU A 36 -9.22 22.49 -13.80
N THR A 37 -10.34 23.20 -13.60
CA THR A 37 -11.07 23.84 -14.71
C THR A 37 -10.31 25.02 -15.32
N ARG A 38 -9.76 25.93 -14.50
CA ARG A 38 -9.06 27.13 -15.00
C ARG A 38 -7.83 26.79 -15.85
N TYR A 39 -7.15 25.70 -15.51
CA TYR A 39 -5.90 25.29 -16.12
C TYR A 39 -6.04 24.00 -16.94
N ALA A 40 -7.28 23.59 -17.27
CA ALA A 40 -7.61 22.32 -17.91
C ALA A 40 -6.71 22.00 -19.11
N ASP A 41 -6.50 22.98 -19.99
CA ASP A 41 -5.78 22.81 -21.26
C ASP A 41 -4.27 23.12 -21.17
N LEU A 42 -3.73 23.39 -19.97
CA LEU A 42 -2.31 23.74 -19.80
C LEU A 42 -1.40 22.51 -19.63
N GLY A 43 -1.91 21.29 -19.83
CA GLY A 43 -1.17 20.05 -19.65
C GLY A 43 0.20 20.06 -20.34
N GLU A 44 0.25 20.34 -21.65
CA GLU A 44 1.51 20.37 -22.41
C GLU A 44 2.53 21.39 -21.86
N GLN A 45 2.08 22.59 -21.49
CA GLN A 45 2.95 23.66 -20.95
C GLN A 45 3.54 23.27 -19.59
N LEU A 46 2.80 22.49 -18.81
CA LEU A 46 3.18 22.08 -17.45
C LEU A 46 4.02 20.80 -17.41
N ARG A 47 4.15 20.06 -18.51
CA ARG A 47 4.96 18.82 -18.55
C ARG A 47 6.41 19.04 -18.16
N HIS A 48 7.05 20.08 -18.69
CA HIS A 48 8.45 20.37 -18.39
C HIS A 48 8.64 20.83 -16.92
N PRO A 49 7.87 21.82 -16.42
CA PRO A 49 7.88 22.16 -14.99
C PRO A 49 7.66 20.94 -14.10
N ALA A 50 6.66 20.10 -14.39
CA ALA A 50 6.34 18.92 -13.59
C ALA A 50 7.50 17.92 -13.49
N ARG A 51 8.22 17.69 -14.59
CA ARG A 51 9.44 16.86 -14.60
C ARG A 51 10.52 17.46 -13.70
N SER A 52 10.74 18.77 -13.78
CA SER A 52 11.77 19.44 -12.99
C SER A 52 11.47 19.43 -11.48
N SER A 53 10.19 19.47 -11.10
CA SER A 53 9.73 19.42 -9.72
C SER A 53 9.42 18.01 -9.21
N ARG A 54 9.64 16.96 -10.03
CA ARG A 54 9.32 15.55 -9.72
C ARG A 54 7.86 15.34 -9.29
N THR A 55 6.93 16.01 -9.96
CA THR A 55 5.47 15.88 -9.72
C THR A 55 4.81 15.04 -10.80
N ALA A 56 3.52 14.72 -10.63
CA ALA A 56 2.72 14.05 -11.65
C ALA A 56 2.82 14.81 -12.99
N ILE A 57 3.14 14.09 -14.06
CA ILE A 57 3.32 14.65 -15.40
C ILE A 57 1.97 14.61 -16.11
N PRO A 58 1.44 15.75 -16.58
CA PRO A 58 0.19 15.80 -17.32
C PRO A 58 0.19 14.89 -18.55
N THR A 59 -0.87 14.09 -18.72
CA THR A 59 -1.13 13.29 -19.93
C THR A 59 -1.76 14.18 -21.03
N ALA A 60 -2.39 13.59 -22.04
CA ALA A 60 -3.09 14.33 -23.09
C ALA A 60 -4.49 14.80 -22.67
N GLU A 61 -5.03 14.23 -21.60
CA GLU A 61 -6.37 14.57 -21.11
C GLU A 61 -6.36 15.92 -20.36
N PRO A 62 -7.38 16.77 -20.55
CA PRO A 62 -7.55 17.98 -19.76
C PRO A 62 -7.66 17.68 -18.26
N PHE A 63 -7.23 18.59 -17.39
CA PHE A 63 -7.26 18.34 -15.94
C PHE A 63 -8.65 18.26 -15.32
N ASP A 64 -9.66 18.82 -15.97
CA ASP A 64 -11.06 18.70 -15.56
C ASP A 64 -11.81 17.61 -16.35
N HIS A 65 -11.09 16.78 -17.09
CA HIS A 65 -11.68 15.64 -17.79
C HIS A 65 -12.30 14.65 -16.80
N TYR A 66 -13.55 14.29 -17.04
CA TYR A 66 -14.24 13.21 -16.34
C TYR A 66 -15.10 12.45 -17.33
N VAL A 67 -15.23 11.15 -17.10
CA VAL A 67 -16.11 10.27 -17.87
C VAL A 67 -17.11 9.62 -16.93
N SER A 68 -18.30 9.31 -17.44
CA SER A 68 -19.27 8.51 -16.70
C SER A 68 -18.69 7.13 -16.43
N LEU A 69 -18.88 6.64 -15.21
CA LEU A 69 -18.45 5.29 -14.83
C LEU A 69 -19.26 4.25 -15.62
N PRO A 70 -18.63 3.16 -16.09
CA PRO A 70 -19.37 2.02 -16.62
C PRO A 70 -20.24 1.37 -15.53
N ALA A 71 -21.23 0.57 -15.93
CA ALA A 71 -21.97 -0.25 -14.98
C ALA A 71 -21.03 -1.23 -14.27
N ILE A 72 -21.26 -1.44 -12.97
CA ILE A 72 -20.50 -2.41 -12.18
C ILE A 72 -20.85 -3.82 -12.69
N PRO A 73 -19.87 -4.70 -12.93
CA PRO A 73 -20.12 -6.09 -13.29
C PRO A 73 -20.97 -6.81 -12.23
N GLU A 74 -21.90 -7.67 -12.66
CA GLU A 74 -22.74 -8.45 -11.73
C GLU A 74 -21.91 -9.41 -10.85
N CYS A 75 -20.83 -9.94 -11.42
CA CYS A 75 -19.87 -10.81 -10.73
C CYS A 75 -18.46 -10.26 -10.95
N PHE A 76 -17.65 -10.25 -9.90
CA PHE A 76 -16.21 -9.98 -9.93
C PHE A 76 -15.56 -10.47 -8.63
N THR A 77 -14.26 -10.69 -8.64
CA THR A 77 -13.51 -11.09 -7.45
C THR A 77 -12.56 -9.98 -7.01
N VAL A 78 -12.61 -9.62 -5.73
CA VAL A 78 -11.63 -8.74 -5.10
C VAL A 78 -10.74 -9.59 -4.20
N ILE A 79 -9.44 -9.49 -4.39
CA ILE A 79 -8.43 -10.18 -3.59
C ILE A 79 -7.53 -9.11 -3.00
N ALA A 80 -7.32 -9.14 -1.69
CA ALA A 80 -6.43 -8.21 -1.02
C ALA A 80 -5.50 -8.93 -0.06
N ALA A 81 -4.29 -8.40 0.10
CA ALA A 81 -3.34 -8.82 1.13
C ALA A 81 -2.74 -7.59 1.81
N ASP A 82 -2.49 -7.72 3.11
CA ASP A 82 -1.82 -6.73 3.95
C ASP A 82 -1.05 -7.46 5.06
N GLY A 83 0.02 -6.87 5.56
CA GLY A 83 0.95 -7.51 6.47
C GLY A 83 1.31 -6.61 7.63
N SER A 84 1.69 -7.25 8.73
CA SER A 84 2.20 -6.59 9.93
C SER A 84 3.40 -7.34 10.46
N GLN A 85 4.21 -6.66 11.27
CA GLN A 85 5.47 -7.20 11.74
C GLN A 85 5.81 -6.80 13.17
N ILE A 86 6.48 -7.69 13.88
CA ILE A 86 7.16 -7.42 15.15
C ILE A 86 8.65 -7.38 14.86
N GLN A 87 9.28 -6.25 15.16
CA GLN A 87 10.71 -6.04 15.00
C GLN A 87 11.52 -6.82 16.04
N PRO A 88 12.73 -7.28 15.71
CA PRO A 88 13.59 -7.93 16.69
C PRO A 88 14.05 -6.98 17.79
N ASP A 89 13.92 -7.43 19.04
CA ASP A 89 14.39 -6.71 20.22
C ASP A 89 15.68 -7.35 20.78
N ARG A 90 16.78 -6.61 20.73
CA ARG A 90 18.10 -7.03 21.23
C ARG A 90 18.16 -7.13 22.76
N HIS A 91 17.22 -6.49 23.45
CA HIS A 91 17.10 -6.55 24.91
C HIS A 91 16.03 -7.55 25.37
N GLY A 92 15.35 -8.20 24.42
CA GLY A 92 14.38 -9.25 24.69
C GLY A 92 15.00 -10.53 25.23
N ALA A 93 14.18 -11.39 25.82
CA ALA A 93 14.60 -12.70 26.30
C ALA A 93 15.04 -13.65 25.17
N ALA A 94 14.60 -13.38 23.93
CA ALA A 94 15.00 -14.05 22.72
C ALA A 94 14.98 -13.06 21.55
N LEU A 95 15.90 -13.23 20.61
CA LEU A 95 15.94 -12.45 19.37
C LEU A 95 15.08 -13.17 18.32
N TYR A 96 14.02 -12.51 17.86
CA TYR A 96 13.10 -13.04 16.83
C TYR A 96 12.43 -11.88 16.10
N HIS A 97 11.91 -12.14 14.91
CA HIS A 97 10.90 -11.27 14.27
C HIS A 97 9.66 -12.09 13.96
N LEU A 98 8.53 -11.39 13.77
CA LEU A 98 7.29 -12.00 13.32
C LEU A 98 6.80 -11.21 12.11
N ILE A 99 6.39 -11.90 11.05
CA ILE A 99 5.62 -11.33 9.94
C ILE A 99 4.27 -12.03 9.93
N ASN A 100 3.18 -11.29 9.96
CA ASN A 100 1.83 -11.82 9.81
C ASN A 100 1.18 -11.22 8.57
N VAL A 101 0.92 -12.05 7.58
CA VAL A 101 0.20 -11.66 6.35
C VAL A 101 -1.26 -12.05 6.48
N GLY A 102 -2.14 -11.06 6.45
CA GLY A 102 -3.56 -11.22 6.30
C GLY A 102 -3.97 -11.15 4.82
N SER A 103 -4.99 -11.90 4.43
CA SER A 103 -5.59 -11.78 3.11
C SER A 103 -7.09 -12.00 3.12
N ILE A 104 -7.77 -11.48 2.11
CA ILE A 104 -9.21 -11.66 1.92
C ILE A 104 -9.54 -11.89 0.45
N VAL A 105 -10.44 -12.82 0.19
CA VAL A 105 -11.06 -13.08 -1.12
C VAL A 105 -12.55 -12.81 -1.01
N TYR A 106 -13.02 -11.81 -1.76
CA TYR A 106 -14.43 -11.43 -1.84
C TYR A 106 -14.95 -11.64 -3.26
N ARG A 107 -15.90 -12.56 -3.42
CA ARG A 107 -16.53 -12.87 -4.71
C ARG A 107 -17.89 -12.18 -4.81
N HIS A 108 -17.91 -10.98 -5.38
CA HIS A 108 -19.15 -10.23 -5.58
C HIS A 108 -20.11 -11.00 -6.48
N GLY A 109 -21.41 -10.90 -6.20
CA GLY A 109 -22.46 -11.61 -6.95
C GLY A 109 -22.57 -13.12 -6.67
N SER A 110 -21.58 -13.74 -6.03
CA SER A 110 -21.55 -15.20 -5.82
C SER A 110 -22.50 -15.72 -4.73
N GLY A 111 -22.96 -14.85 -3.83
CA GLY A 111 -23.70 -15.24 -2.62
C GLY A 111 -22.84 -15.92 -1.53
N GLN A 112 -21.53 -16.07 -1.76
CA GLN A 112 -20.59 -16.64 -0.79
C GLN A 112 -20.10 -15.56 0.18
N ALA A 113 -19.87 -15.94 1.44
CA ALA A 113 -19.21 -15.08 2.40
C ALA A 113 -17.74 -14.83 1.97
N PRO A 114 -17.17 -13.64 2.25
CA PRO A 114 -15.74 -13.40 2.07
C PRO A 114 -14.91 -14.40 2.85
N VAL A 115 -13.81 -14.86 2.26
CA VAL A 115 -12.88 -15.79 2.91
C VAL A 115 -11.64 -15.00 3.31
N ALA A 116 -11.33 -14.98 4.61
CA ALA A 116 -10.16 -14.30 5.15
C ALA A 116 -9.17 -15.32 5.73
N TYR A 117 -7.88 -15.04 5.55
CA TYR A 117 -6.78 -15.85 6.06
C TYR A 117 -5.79 -14.97 6.82
N SER A 118 -5.09 -15.57 7.78
CA SER A 118 -3.96 -14.95 8.48
C SER A 118 -2.85 -15.98 8.60
N HIS A 119 -1.67 -15.64 8.10
CA HIS A 119 -0.51 -16.52 8.08
C HIS A 119 0.66 -15.85 8.81
N PRO A 120 0.88 -16.20 10.09
CA PRO A 120 2.03 -15.74 10.85
C PRO A 120 3.26 -16.61 10.59
N THR A 121 4.41 -15.96 10.40
CA THR A 121 5.73 -16.57 10.21
C THR A 121 6.70 -15.99 11.24
N LEU A 122 7.22 -16.85 12.11
CA LEU A 122 8.19 -16.48 13.14
C LEU A 122 9.61 -16.78 12.64
N GLY A 123 10.46 -15.75 12.56
CA GLY A 123 11.87 -15.90 12.24
C GLY A 123 12.73 -15.82 13.50
N TYR A 124 13.48 -16.87 13.79
CA TYR A 124 14.24 -16.98 15.04
C TYR A 124 15.56 -17.75 14.89
N THR A 125 15.80 -18.38 13.74
CA THR A 125 17.09 -19.01 13.44
C THR A 125 18.08 -17.95 12.94
N ASP A 126 19.38 -18.29 12.93
CA ASP A 126 20.40 -17.35 12.42
C ASP A 126 20.13 -16.95 10.95
N ASP A 127 19.64 -17.86 10.11
CA ASP A 127 19.28 -17.58 8.71
C ASP A 127 18.04 -16.68 8.60
N ASP A 128 17.12 -16.77 9.56
CA ASP A 128 15.96 -15.88 9.61
C ASP A 128 16.35 -14.48 10.10
N LEU A 129 17.23 -14.43 11.09
CA LEU A 129 17.60 -13.23 11.83
C LEU A 129 18.67 -12.41 11.11
N TYR A 130 19.54 -13.04 10.32
CA TYR A 130 20.66 -12.37 9.69
C TYR A 130 20.68 -12.59 8.18
N GLU A 131 20.87 -11.50 7.43
CA GLU A 131 21.06 -11.52 5.98
C GLU A 131 22.38 -10.78 5.68
N ASN A 132 23.34 -11.49 5.09
CA ASN A 132 24.70 -10.97 4.84
C ASN A 132 25.41 -10.43 6.10
N GLY A 133 25.18 -11.09 7.25
CA GLY A 133 25.76 -10.70 8.55
C GLY A 133 25.11 -9.48 9.20
N LEU A 134 24.03 -8.94 8.62
CA LEU A 134 23.25 -7.85 9.20
C LEU A 134 21.95 -8.39 9.78
N LEU A 135 21.54 -7.86 10.93
CA LEU A 135 20.24 -8.17 11.52
C LEU A 135 19.12 -7.75 10.56
N VAL A 136 18.11 -8.62 10.43
CA VAL A 136 16.89 -8.38 9.68
C VAL A 136 15.97 -7.51 10.54
N ASP A 137 16.14 -6.19 10.43
CA ASP A 137 15.35 -5.18 11.14
C ASP A 137 14.97 -4.00 10.22
N GLY A 138 14.02 -3.18 10.69
CA GLY A 138 13.53 -1.99 10.00
C GLY A 138 13.16 -2.27 8.55
N ASN A 139 13.70 -1.45 7.64
CA ASN A 139 13.51 -1.55 6.19
C ASN A 139 13.74 -2.96 5.61
N LEU A 140 14.66 -3.76 6.19
CA LEU A 140 14.91 -5.11 5.69
C LEU A 140 13.77 -6.07 6.04
N LEU A 141 13.22 -5.94 7.25
CA LEU A 141 12.03 -6.70 7.66
C LEU A 141 10.78 -6.22 6.91
N ASP A 142 10.66 -4.91 6.68
CA ASP A 142 9.56 -4.32 5.90
C ASP A 142 9.54 -4.88 4.47
N VAL A 143 10.69 -4.96 3.80
CA VAL A 143 10.78 -5.57 2.46
C VAL A 143 10.41 -7.06 2.46
N ARG A 144 10.76 -7.80 3.53
CA ARG A 144 10.33 -9.21 3.67
C ARG A 144 8.82 -9.33 3.83
N ARG A 145 8.21 -8.42 4.59
CA ARG A 145 6.76 -8.33 4.77
C ARG A 145 6.08 -8.02 3.44
N ASP A 146 6.51 -6.97 2.74
CA ASP A 146 5.95 -6.55 1.46
C ASP A 146 6.06 -7.66 0.40
N LEU A 147 7.19 -8.39 0.37
CA LEU A 147 7.37 -9.56 -0.50
C LEU A 147 6.41 -10.69 -0.13
N ALA A 148 6.18 -10.95 1.16
CA ALA A 148 5.24 -11.98 1.60
C ALA A 148 3.79 -11.60 1.26
N GLU A 149 3.41 -10.32 1.40
CA GLU A 149 2.10 -9.79 1.01
C GLU A 149 1.83 -9.99 -0.48
N ILE A 150 2.72 -9.50 -1.35
CA ILE A 150 2.53 -9.61 -2.81
C ILE A 150 2.58 -11.07 -3.29
N THR A 151 3.40 -11.91 -2.66
CA THR A 151 3.46 -13.35 -2.98
C THR A 151 2.12 -14.01 -2.66
N ARG A 152 1.56 -13.74 -1.47
CA ARG A 152 0.25 -14.28 -1.08
C ARG A 152 -0.86 -13.78 -1.99
N LEU A 153 -0.81 -12.52 -2.41
CA LEU A 153 -1.75 -11.96 -3.37
C LEU A 153 -1.66 -12.68 -4.72
N ALA A 154 -0.45 -12.89 -5.24
CA ALA A 154 -0.21 -13.61 -6.51
C ALA A 154 -0.70 -15.05 -6.49
N GLU A 155 -0.49 -15.77 -5.38
CA GLU A 155 -1.02 -17.12 -5.18
C GLU A 155 -2.55 -17.14 -5.26
N LEU A 156 -3.22 -16.24 -4.54
CA LEU A 156 -4.68 -16.19 -4.48
C LEU A 156 -5.30 -15.77 -5.83
N CYS A 157 -4.66 -14.87 -6.57
CA CYS A 157 -5.08 -14.54 -7.94
C CYS A 157 -4.99 -15.76 -8.85
N ALA A 158 -3.89 -16.51 -8.79
CA ALA A 158 -3.71 -17.72 -9.60
C ALA A 158 -4.69 -18.86 -9.24
N GLU A 159 -5.12 -18.94 -7.98
CA GLU A 159 -6.13 -19.90 -7.53
C GLU A 159 -7.57 -19.47 -7.89
N SER A 160 -7.80 -18.19 -8.18
CA SER A 160 -9.11 -17.65 -8.51
C SER A 160 -9.46 -17.90 -9.98
N SER A 161 -10.67 -18.40 -10.23
CA SER A 161 -11.16 -18.78 -11.56
C SER A 161 -12.24 -17.84 -12.12
N THR A 162 -12.48 -16.69 -11.47
CA THR A 162 -13.63 -15.82 -11.79
C THR A 162 -13.17 -14.45 -12.26
N ASP A 163 -13.53 -14.09 -13.49
CA ASP A 163 -13.25 -12.77 -14.06
C ASP A 163 -14.46 -11.83 -13.98
N PRO A 164 -14.24 -10.51 -13.86
CA PRO A 164 -12.95 -9.85 -13.69
C PRO A 164 -12.40 -9.98 -12.26
N GLN A 165 -11.07 -9.96 -12.14
CA GLN A 165 -10.36 -9.96 -10.86
C GLN A 165 -9.76 -8.59 -10.55
N ILE A 166 -9.78 -8.22 -9.27
CA ILE A 166 -9.19 -7.00 -8.75
C ILE A 166 -8.26 -7.38 -7.61
N ALA A 167 -6.96 -7.27 -7.86
CA ALA A 167 -5.93 -7.42 -6.84
C ALA A 167 -5.67 -6.08 -6.15
N LEU A 168 -5.73 -6.06 -4.82
CA LEU A 168 -5.49 -4.89 -4.00
C LEU A 168 -4.30 -5.14 -3.06
N ILE A 169 -3.38 -4.19 -3.04
CA ILE A 169 -2.25 -4.15 -2.12
C ILE A 169 -2.36 -2.87 -1.29
N ASP A 170 -2.05 -2.96 0.01
CA ASP A 170 -1.94 -1.77 0.85
C ASP A 170 -0.54 -1.17 0.71
N GLY A 171 -0.48 0.05 0.19
CA GLY A 171 0.76 0.77 -0.05
C GLY A 171 1.01 1.10 -1.52
N THR A 172 2.26 1.43 -1.82
CA THR A 172 2.68 1.86 -3.15
C THR A 172 3.13 0.67 -4.00
N LEU A 173 2.91 0.73 -5.31
CA LEU A 173 3.41 -0.29 -6.24
C LEU A 173 4.94 -0.43 -6.25
N LEU A 174 5.66 0.63 -5.86
CA LEU A 174 7.12 0.63 -5.77
C LEU A 174 7.56 0.36 -4.32
N LEU A 175 8.54 -0.51 -4.14
CA LEU A 175 9.24 -0.77 -2.88
C LEU A 175 10.18 0.40 -2.52
N TRP A 176 9.63 1.54 -2.11
CA TRP A 176 10.41 2.75 -1.78
C TRP A 176 11.39 2.56 -0.61
N VAL A 177 11.12 1.58 0.25
CA VAL A 177 11.96 1.19 1.39
C VAL A 177 13.42 0.90 0.98
N LEU A 178 13.65 0.60 -0.30
CA LEU A 178 14.96 0.32 -0.87
C LEU A 178 15.74 1.57 -1.32
N GLU A 179 15.14 2.77 -1.42
CA GLU A 179 15.80 3.98 -1.94
C GLU A 179 16.89 4.54 -1.00
N GLU A 180 16.82 4.26 0.31
CA GLU A 180 17.58 5.00 1.33
C GLU A 180 19.02 4.52 1.64
N ARG A 181 19.57 3.48 0.99
CA ARG A 181 20.89 2.93 1.36
C ARG A 181 21.92 2.94 0.22
N ALA A 182 22.19 4.08 -0.43
CA ALA A 182 23.20 4.18 -1.49
C ALA A 182 24.62 3.79 -0.99
N ASN A 183 25.02 2.54 -1.24
CA ASN A 183 26.39 2.03 -1.12
C ASN A 183 26.49 0.81 -2.06
N THR A 184 27.59 0.66 -2.80
CA THR A 184 27.71 -0.22 -3.98
C THR A 184 27.39 -1.71 -3.75
N ARG A 185 27.54 -2.24 -2.53
CA ARG A 185 27.11 -3.62 -2.16
C ARG A 185 25.61 -3.77 -1.95
N ALA A 186 24.91 -2.68 -1.64
CA ALA A 186 23.47 -2.67 -1.43
C ALA A 186 22.70 -2.69 -2.76
N ASP A 187 23.34 -2.42 -3.89
CA ASP A 187 22.67 -2.31 -5.19
C ASP A 187 22.28 -3.68 -5.79
N GLU A 188 23.14 -4.69 -5.65
CA GLU A 188 22.82 -6.05 -6.13
C GLU A 188 21.72 -6.69 -5.27
N TRP A 189 21.83 -6.57 -3.95
CA TRP A 189 20.82 -7.06 -3.01
C TRP A 189 19.45 -6.42 -3.24
N ARG A 190 19.40 -5.08 -3.40
CA ARG A 190 18.18 -4.36 -3.79
C ARG A 190 17.58 -4.91 -5.06
N ARG A 191 18.42 -5.06 -6.09
CA ARG A 191 17.99 -5.50 -7.41
C ARG A 191 17.31 -6.86 -7.33
N VAL A 192 17.86 -7.80 -6.55
CA VAL A 192 17.25 -9.11 -6.33
C VAL A 192 15.86 -8.98 -5.69
N LYS A 193 15.69 -8.17 -4.64
CA LYS A 193 14.38 -7.99 -3.97
C LYS A 193 13.35 -7.29 -4.87
N VAL A 194 13.76 -6.25 -5.60
CA VAL A 194 12.91 -5.56 -6.58
C VAL A 194 12.47 -6.52 -7.67
N LEU A 195 13.38 -7.32 -8.23
CA LEU A 195 13.05 -8.29 -9.27
C LEU A 195 12.08 -9.36 -8.76
N ALA A 196 12.30 -9.89 -7.55
CA ALA A 196 11.39 -10.85 -6.95
C ALA A 196 9.98 -10.26 -6.75
N TYR A 197 9.88 -9.00 -6.33
CA TYR A 197 8.60 -8.31 -6.19
C TYR A 197 7.92 -8.06 -7.53
N LEU A 198 8.67 -7.60 -8.54
CA LEU A 198 8.18 -7.39 -9.90
C LEU A 198 7.70 -8.70 -10.55
N GLU A 199 8.36 -9.82 -10.26
CA GLU A 199 7.93 -11.14 -10.71
C GLU A 199 6.55 -11.50 -10.13
N GLN A 200 6.26 -11.18 -8.87
CA GLN A 200 4.93 -11.40 -8.30
C GLN A 200 3.88 -10.48 -8.92
N LEU A 201 4.22 -9.21 -9.19
CA LEU A 201 3.34 -8.31 -9.93
C LEU A 201 3.05 -8.81 -11.34
N GLN A 202 4.04 -9.38 -12.01
CA GLN A 202 3.86 -9.99 -13.33
C GLN A 202 2.92 -11.20 -13.25
N ARG A 203 3.09 -12.08 -12.26
CA ARG A 203 2.17 -13.20 -12.02
C ARG A 203 0.73 -12.73 -11.83
N ILE A 204 0.51 -11.66 -11.06
CA ILE A 204 -0.82 -11.06 -10.87
C ILE A 204 -1.36 -10.44 -12.17
N HIS A 205 -0.49 -9.90 -13.02
CA HIS A 205 -0.90 -9.31 -14.30
C HIS A 205 -1.31 -10.37 -15.34
N GLU A 206 -0.73 -11.57 -15.25
CA GLU A 206 -0.95 -12.67 -16.19
C GLU A 206 -2.18 -13.55 -15.86
N THR A 207 -2.76 -13.41 -14.66
CA THR A 207 -4.02 -14.07 -14.26
C THR A 207 -5.23 -13.34 -14.81
#